data_AF-A0A4Q0VXB5-F1
#
_entry.id   AF-A0A4Q0VXB5-F1
#
_cell.length_a   1.000
_cell.length_b   1.000
_cell.length_c   1.000
_cell.angle_alpha   90.00
_cell.angle_beta   90.00
_cell.angle_gamma   90.00
#
_symmetry.space_group_name_H-M   'P 1'
#
loop_
_entity.id
_entity.type
_entity.pdbx_description
1 polymer ?
#
loop_
_entity_poly.entity_id
_entity_poly.type
_entity_poly.pdbx_seq_one_letter_code
_entity_poly.pdbx_strand_id
1 'polypeptide(L)'
;MENYIIIGAIIGSIIGLVTVIPVVITIRRGAFIKGLFSRQLNKNTLQTNDIKNKHTLELKEEQLDIKKERVKIGEVKIRKEVVEDLKTITVPIKREEMVIEAGSEEEFRIPLKEEEIEISKHPVQLADVSVTKKQIEHIEEITKKLKKEVPSVEVKGDVDVTEETK
;
A
#
# COMPACT_ATOMS: atom_id res chain seq x y z
N MET A 1 19.48 41.72 19.86
CA MET A 1 20.46 41.45 20.92
C MET A 1 20.38 39.95 21.21
N GLU A 2 21.00 39.13 20.36
CA GLU A 2 22.45 38.76 20.39
C GLU A 2 22.67 37.60 21.40
N ASN A 3 23.32 36.46 21.13
CA ASN A 3 24.23 36.05 20.06
C ASN A 3 24.28 34.52 19.91
N TYR A 4 24.38 34.04 18.66
CA TYR A 4 24.87 32.71 18.31
C TYR A 4 26.38 32.81 18.09
N ILE A 5 27.19 32.03 18.82
CA ILE A 5 28.64 31.97 18.58
C ILE A 5 28.92 30.92 17.50
N ILE A 6 29.30 31.43 16.34
CA ILE A 6 29.95 30.72 15.24
C ILE A 6 31.41 30.45 15.64
N ILE A 7 31.85 29.20 15.64
CA ILE A 7 33.26 28.87 15.35
C ILE A 7 33.28 27.61 14.49
N GLY A 8 33.49 27.81 13.19
CA GLY A 8 33.90 26.79 12.24
C GLY A 8 35.39 26.91 11.94
N ALA A 9 36.06 25.76 11.85
CA ALA A 9 37.36 25.48 11.21
C ALA A 9 37.48 23.94 11.24
N ILE A 10 37.85 23.15 10.23
CA ILE A 10 38.78 23.34 9.12
C ILE A 10 38.32 22.43 7.96
N ILE A 11 38.37 22.98 6.75
CA ILE A 11 38.20 22.30 5.47
C ILE A 11 39.42 21.42 5.18
N GLY A 12 39.20 20.22 4.66
CA GLY A 12 40.07 19.64 3.63
C GLY A 12 40.90 18.40 4.01
N SER A 13 40.40 17.24 3.58
CA SER A 13 41.23 16.23 2.90
C SER A 13 40.30 15.34 2.08
N ILE A 14 40.09 15.75 0.84
CA ILE A 14 39.60 14.88 -0.24
C ILE A 14 40.83 14.15 -0.81
N ILE A 15 40.59 12.96 -1.38
CA ILE A 15 41.47 12.00 -2.06
C ILE A 15 41.86 10.85 -1.12
N GLY A 16 41.36 9.62 -1.24
CA GLY A 16 40.59 8.98 -2.30
C GLY A 16 40.94 7.49 -2.31
N LEU A 17 39.98 6.61 -2.08
CA LEU A 17 39.89 5.34 -2.80
C LEU A 17 38.49 4.76 -2.61
N VAL A 18 37.73 4.73 -3.69
CA VAL A 18 36.65 3.78 -3.89
C VAL A 18 37.28 2.39 -3.90
N THR A 19 36.95 1.53 -2.94
CA THR A 19 36.60 0.13 -3.21
C THR A 19 35.71 -0.41 -2.09
N VAL A 20 34.52 -0.83 -2.51
CA VAL A 20 33.58 -1.66 -1.76
C VAL A 20 34.27 -2.97 -1.36
N ILE A 21 34.20 -3.35 -0.08
CA ILE A 21 33.87 -4.69 0.45
C ILE A 21 33.69 -4.53 1.98
N PRO A 22 32.50 -4.83 2.57
CA PRO A 22 32.41 -5.04 4.01
C PRO A 22 33.12 -6.35 4.36
N VAL A 23 34.17 -6.24 5.19
CA VAL A 23 34.90 -7.37 5.76
C VAL A 23 33.98 -8.13 6.72
N VAL A 24 33.30 -9.15 6.19
CA VAL A 24 32.83 -10.30 6.96
C VAL A 24 34.07 -11.14 7.29
N ILE A 25 34.64 -10.97 8.50
CA ILE A 25 35.56 -11.95 9.08
C ILE A 25 35.10 -12.29 10.50
N THR A 26 34.16 -13.23 10.53
CA THR A 26 34.14 -14.44 11.36
C THR A 26 35.27 -14.54 12.37
N ILE A 27 34.93 -14.50 13.66
CA ILE A 27 35.82 -14.88 14.76
C ILE A 27 36.29 -16.32 14.51
N ARG A 28 37.57 -16.43 14.20
CA ARG A 28 38.30 -17.66 13.93
C ARG A 28 38.61 -18.38 15.25
N ARG A 29 37.75 -19.31 15.67
CA ARG A 29 38.12 -20.34 16.66
C ARG A 29 38.77 -21.51 15.90
N GLY A 30 40.06 -21.38 15.60
CA GLY A 30 40.83 -22.44 14.94
C GLY A 30 42.29 -22.09 14.70
N ALA A 31 43.14 -22.50 15.65
CA ALA A 31 44.59 -22.68 15.58
C ALA A 31 45.47 -21.43 15.36
N PHE A 32 46.26 -21.07 16.39
CA PHE A 32 47.74 -20.98 16.37
C PHE A 32 48.26 -20.27 17.63
N ILE A 33 48.45 -21.00 18.75
CA ILE A 33 49.54 -20.73 19.69
C ILE A 33 50.07 -22.09 20.17
N LYS A 34 51.00 -22.66 19.39
CA LYS A 34 51.99 -23.60 19.87
C LYS A 34 53.11 -22.78 20.52
N GLY A 35 53.35 -22.94 21.81
CA GLY A 35 54.61 -22.52 22.43
C GLY A 35 54.47 -21.93 23.83
N LEU A 36 55.11 -22.60 24.78
CA LEU A 36 55.48 -22.13 26.14
C LEU A 36 54.37 -22.02 27.19
N PHE A 37 54.09 -23.13 27.89
CA PHE A 37 54.53 -23.35 29.28
C PHE A 37 54.06 -24.73 29.78
N SER A 38 55.01 -25.56 30.17
CA SER A 38 54.81 -26.90 30.73
C SER A 38 54.54 -26.86 32.24
N ARG A 39 53.62 -27.71 32.74
CA ARG A 39 53.83 -28.61 33.91
C ARG A 39 52.59 -29.47 34.17
N GLN A 40 52.64 -30.67 33.60
CA GLN A 40 52.49 -31.97 34.24
C GLN A 40 51.76 -32.06 35.60
N LEU A 41 50.67 -32.84 35.61
CA LEU A 41 50.18 -33.83 36.60
C LEU A 41 48.68 -34.04 36.28
N ASN A 42 48.07 -35.21 36.19
CA ASN A 42 48.42 -36.58 36.50
C ASN A 42 47.47 -37.46 35.65
N LYS A 43 47.99 -38.51 35.01
CA LYS A 43 47.18 -39.49 34.26
C LYS A 43 46.59 -40.48 35.25
N ASN A 44 45.35 -40.26 35.68
CA ASN A 44 44.49 -41.35 36.13
C ASN A 44 43.39 -41.59 35.11
N THR A 45 43.66 -42.63 34.35
CA THR A 45 42.77 -43.38 33.48
C THR A 45 41.45 -43.66 34.17
N LEU A 46 40.39 -43.00 33.73
CA LEU A 46 39.06 -43.59 33.61
C LEU A 46 38.55 -43.19 32.23
N GLN A 47 39.02 -43.93 31.21
CA GLN A 47 38.21 -44.14 30.02
C GLN A 47 36.97 -44.91 30.50
N THR A 48 35.96 -44.19 30.98
CA THR A 48 34.61 -44.72 30.86
C THR A 48 34.24 -44.49 29.41
N ASN A 49 34.22 -45.57 28.64
CA ASN A 49 33.62 -45.58 27.32
C ASN A 49 32.10 -45.53 27.51
N ASP A 50 31.58 -44.43 28.07
CA ASP A 50 30.16 -44.15 27.96
C ASP A 50 29.98 -43.53 26.58
N ILE A 51 29.73 -44.40 25.61
CA ILE A 51 29.00 -44.02 24.40
C ILE A 51 27.65 -43.49 24.92
N LYS A 52 27.59 -42.20 25.27
CA LYS A 52 26.33 -41.48 25.38
C LYS A 52 25.75 -41.49 23.98
N ASN A 53 24.96 -42.52 23.68
CA ASN A 53 24.04 -42.57 22.56
C ASN A 53 23.04 -41.42 22.77
N LYS A 54 23.45 -40.21 22.40
CA LYS A 54 22.62 -39.02 22.47
C LYS A 54 21.67 -39.06 21.29
N HIS A 55 20.51 -39.67 21.50
CA HIS A 55 19.42 -39.58 20.54
C HIS A 55 18.80 -38.19 20.64
N THR A 56 18.77 -37.46 19.52
CA THR A 56 18.11 -36.15 19.43
C THR A 56 16.83 -36.33 18.64
N LEU A 57 15.70 -35.95 19.23
CA LEU A 57 14.40 -35.96 18.57
C LEU A 57 14.03 -34.52 18.21
N GLU A 58 13.87 -34.24 16.91
CA GLU A 58 13.39 -32.96 16.43
C GLU A 58 11.87 -32.96 16.43
N LEU A 59 11.27 -32.10 17.27
CA LEU A 59 9.82 -31.94 17.37
C LEU A 59 9.39 -30.71 16.57
N LYS A 60 8.24 -30.81 15.90
CA LYS A 60 7.68 -29.73 15.08
C LYS A 60 6.36 -29.22 15.65
N GLU A 61 6.11 -27.93 15.39
CA GLU A 61 4.88 -27.23 15.75
C GLU A 61 4.37 -26.45 14.53
N GLU A 62 3.07 -26.54 14.26
CA GLU A 62 2.42 -25.76 13.22
C GLU A 62 2.19 -24.32 13.69
N GLN A 63 2.47 -23.34 12.83
CA GLN A 63 2.21 -21.92 13.07
C GLN A 63 1.24 -21.37 12.02
N LEU A 64 0.34 -20.48 12.43
CA LEU A 64 -0.62 -19.83 11.54
C LEU A 64 -0.06 -18.52 10.99
N ASP A 65 0.01 -18.40 9.66
CA ASP A 65 0.37 -17.16 8.94
C ASP A 65 -0.87 -16.61 8.22
N ILE A 66 -1.24 -15.37 8.49
CA ILE A 66 -2.44 -14.72 7.93
C ILE A 66 -2.02 -13.59 7.00
N LYS A 67 -2.38 -13.71 5.73
CA LYS A 67 -2.13 -12.70 4.69
C LYS A 67 -3.44 -12.19 4.12
N LYS A 68 -3.50 -10.88 3.88
CA LYS A 68 -4.64 -10.22 3.24
C LYS A 68 -4.23 -9.69 1.88
N GLU A 69 -5.02 -10.01 0.87
CA GLU A 69 -4.81 -9.53 -0.49
C GLU A 69 -5.95 -8.60 -0.91
N ARG A 70 -5.63 -7.58 -1.70
CA ARG A 70 -6.64 -6.68 -2.26
C ARG A 70 -7.14 -7.27 -3.58
N VAL A 71 -8.41 -7.66 -3.60
CA VAL A 71 -9.08 -8.17 -4.81
C VAL A 71 -10.02 -7.13 -5.39
N LYS A 72 -10.02 -7.00 -6.72
CA LYS A 72 -10.95 -6.11 -7.44
C LYS A 72 -12.26 -6.86 -7.64
N ILE A 73 -13.33 -6.38 -7.00
CA ILE A 73 -14.65 -7.04 -7.02
C ILE A 73 -15.64 -6.40 -8.00
N GLY A 74 -15.29 -5.27 -8.62
CA GLY A 74 -16.21 -4.58 -9.54
C GLY A 74 -15.61 -3.33 -10.17
N GLU A 75 -16.36 -2.77 -11.11
CA GLU A 75 -16.04 -1.55 -11.85
C GLU A 75 -17.28 -0.66 -11.94
N VAL A 76 -17.08 0.65 -11.80
CA VAL A 76 -18.13 1.65 -12.01
C VAL A 76 -17.71 2.53 -13.19
N LYS A 77 -18.59 2.68 -14.17
CA LYS A 77 -18.41 3.58 -15.32
C LYS A 77 -19.40 4.72 -15.21
N ILE A 78 -18.90 5.95 -15.20
CA ILE A 78 -19.72 7.16 -15.15
C ILE A 78 -19.70 7.76 -16.54
N ARG A 79 -20.89 8.08 -17.07
CA ARG A 79 -21.03 8.77 -18.35
C ARG A 79 -22.11 9.83 -18.21
N LYS A 80 -21.92 10.95 -18.90
CA LYS A 80 -22.97 11.93 -19.13
C LYS A 80 -23.80 11.46 -20.32
N GLU A 81 -25.10 11.55 -20.19
CA GLU A 81 -26.05 11.38 -21.29
C GLU A 81 -26.61 12.75 -21.66
N VAL A 82 -26.72 13.02 -22.96
CA VAL A 82 -27.33 14.26 -23.47
C VAL A 82 -28.72 13.90 -23.92
N VAL A 83 -29.72 14.52 -23.31
CA VAL A 83 -31.13 14.35 -23.65
C VAL A 83 -31.61 15.63 -24.33
N GLU A 84 -32.37 15.47 -25.40
CA GLU A 84 -32.95 16.57 -26.16
C GLU A 84 -34.45 16.66 -25.90
N ASP A 85 -34.90 17.85 -25.49
CA ASP A 85 -36.31 18.15 -25.27
C ASP A 85 -36.76 19.25 -26.24
N LEU A 86 -37.95 19.07 -26.83
CA LEU A 86 -38.59 20.09 -27.65
C LEU A 86 -39.21 21.17 -26.76
N LYS A 87 -38.87 22.43 -27.03
CA LYS A 87 -39.49 23.60 -26.39
C LYS A 87 -40.08 24.52 -27.44
N THR A 88 -41.34 24.90 -27.26
CA THR A 88 -42.04 25.86 -28.09
C THR A 88 -42.13 27.20 -27.35
N ILE A 89 -41.69 28.28 -27.99
CA ILE A 89 -41.76 29.64 -27.46
C ILE A 89 -42.51 30.48 -28.49
N THR A 90 -43.55 31.19 -28.06
CA THR A 90 -44.29 32.14 -28.91
C THR A 90 -43.73 33.54 -28.68
N VAL A 91 -43.22 34.16 -29.75
CA VAL A 91 -42.66 35.51 -29.72
C VAL A 91 -43.51 36.39 -30.65
N PRO A 92 -44.13 37.48 -30.15
CA PRO A 92 -44.83 38.41 -31.01
C PRO A 92 -43.83 39.19 -31.85
N ILE A 93 -44.12 39.34 -33.15
CA ILE A 93 -43.34 40.17 -34.08
C ILE A 93 -44.22 41.28 -34.63
N LYS A 94 -43.62 42.43 -34.90
CA LYS A 94 -44.28 43.60 -35.48
C LYS A 94 -43.77 43.89 -36.87
N ARG A 95 -44.66 44.46 -37.67
CA ARG A 95 -44.35 45.02 -38.99
C ARG A 95 -44.89 46.44 -39.06
N GLU A 96 -44.09 47.33 -39.61
CA GLU A 96 -44.44 48.72 -39.84
C GLU A 96 -44.83 48.89 -41.31
N GLU A 97 -46.05 49.34 -41.56
CA GLU A 97 -46.57 49.62 -42.91
C GLU A 97 -46.97 51.11 -43.00
N MET A 98 -46.58 51.75 -44.09
CA MET A 98 -47.08 53.06 -44.46
C MET A 98 -48.36 52.89 -45.27
N VAL A 99 -49.44 53.53 -44.82
CA VAL A 99 -50.73 53.54 -45.52
C VAL A 99 -50.90 54.90 -46.19
N ILE A 100 -51.16 54.89 -47.50
CA ILE A 100 -51.52 56.07 -48.28
C ILE A 100 -52.96 55.89 -48.72
N GLU A 101 -53.84 56.80 -48.33
CA GLU A 101 -55.23 56.83 -48.77
C GLU A 101 -55.35 57.74 -50.01
N ALA A 102 -55.92 57.22 -51.09
CA ALA A 102 -56.19 57.94 -52.33
C ALA A 102 -57.70 57.92 -52.63
N GLY A 103 -58.39 59.04 -52.39
CA GLY A 103 -59.85 59.12 -52.57
C GLY A 103 -60.63 58.37 -51.47
N SER A 104 -61.88 58.03 -51.76
CA SER A 104 -62.78 57.41 -50.76
C SER A 104 -62.64 55.89 -50.62
N GLU A 105 -61.95 55.21 -51.55
CA GLU A 105 -61.95 53.73 -51.61
C GLU A 105 -60.58 53.09 -51.92
N GLU A 106 -59.51 53.86 -52.20
CA GLU A 106 -58.21 53.28 -52.54
C GLU A 106 -57.19 53.46 -51.39
N GLU A 107 -56.62 52.36 -50.92
CA GLU A 107 -55.49 52.34 -49.96
C GLU A 107 -54.27 51.66 -50.60
N PHE A 108 -53.11 52.30 -50.48
CA PHE A 108 -51.81 51.71 -50.82
C PHE A 108 -51.00 51.44 -49.56
N ARG A 109 -50.49 50.22 -49.40
CA ARG A 109 -49.67 49.82 -48.24
C ARG A 109 -48.24 49.53 -48.67
N ILE A 110 -47.29 50.26 -48.11
CA ILE A 110 -45.85 50.10 -48.36
C ILE A 110 -45.19 49.59 -47.08
N PRO A 111 -44.60 48.40 -47.07
CA PRO A 111 -43.88 47.92 -45.90
C PRO A 111 -42.60 48.73 -45.69
N LEU A 112 -42.35 49.16 -44.45
CA LEU A 112 -41.17 49.95 -44.09
C LEU A 112 -40.16 49.11 -43.31
N LYS A 113 -40.63 48.38 -42.30
CA LYS A 113 -39.78 47.61 -41.38
C LYS A 113 -40.49 46.35 -40.91
N GLU A 114 -39.71 45.34 -40.58
CA GLU A 114 -40.17 44.06 -40.05
C GLU A 114 -39.23 43.62 -38.94
N GLU A 115 -39.77 43.06 -37.85
CA GLU A 115 -38.98 42.47 -36.77
C GLU A 115 -38.54 41.05 -37.15
N GLU A 116 -37.26 40.75 -36.97
CA GLU A 116 -36.68 39.42 -37.17
C GLU A 116 -36.28 38.77 -35.82
N ILE A 117 -36.38 37.45 -35.72
CA ILE A 117 -36.03 36.69 -34.51
C ILE A 117 -34.72 35.93 -34.72
N GLU A 118 -33.77 36.08 -33.79
CA GLU A 118 -32.57 35.25 -33.68
C GLU A 118 -32.62 34.38 -32.42
N ILE A 119 -32.35 33.07 -32.57
CA ILE A 119 -32.40 32.10 -31.46
C ILE A 119 -31.00 31.48 -31.26
N SER A 120 -30.47 31.60 -30.05
CA SER A 120 -29.20 30.97 -29.67
C SER A 120 -29.33 30.18 -28.37
N LYS A 121 -28.60 29.06 -28.28
CA LYS A 121 -28.54 28.21 -27.07
C LYS A 121 -27.12 28.24 -26.52
N HIS A 122 -26.98 28.39 -25.21
CA HIS A 122 -25.70 28.28 -24.52
C HIS A 122 -25.80 27.23 -23.39
N PRO A 123 -24.73 26.44 -23.15
CA PRO A 123 -24.73 25.46 -22.08
C PRO A 123 -24.66 26.12 -20.70
N VAL A 124 -25.34 25.55 -19.72
CA VAL A 124 -25.32 26.01 -18.32
C VAL A 124 -25.05 24.81 -17.41
N GLN A 125 -24.18 24.99 -16.41
CA GLN A 125 -23.90 23.98 -15.39
C GLN A 125 -25.08 23.90 -14.42
N LEU A 126 -25.63 22.71 -14.27
CA LEU A 126 -26.78 22.48 -13.38
C LEU A 126 -26.34 21.93 -12.02
N ALA A 127 -25.52 20.87 -12.03
CA ALA A 127 -25.10 20.17 -10.82
C ALA A 127 -23.76 19.45 -11.00
N ASP A 128 -23.08 19.23 -9.89
CA ASP A 128 -21.83 18.48 -9.81
C ASP A 128 -22.04 17.10 -9.17
N VAL A 129 -21.40 16.09 -9.74
CA VAL A 129 -21.42 14.72 -9.24
C VAL A 129 -19.99 14.31 -8.89
N SER A 130 -19.75 13.95 -7.63
CA SER A 130 -18.45 13.46 -7.15
C SER A 130 -18.54 12.00 -6.72
N VAL A 131 -17.51 11.21 -7.05
CA VAL A 131 -17.43 9.79 -6.69
C VAL A 131 -16.14 9.54 -5.93
N THR A 132 -16.27 9.05 -4.69
CA THR A 132 -15.14 8.83 -3.78
C THR A 132 -15.12 7.39 -3.29
N LYS A 133 -13.93 6.78 -3.29
CA LYS A 133 -13.72 5.46 -2.70
C LYS A 133 -13.45 5.61 -1.19
N LYS A 134 -14.24 4.91 -0.37
CA LYS A 134 -14.01 4.81 1.08
C LYS A 134 -13.48 3.42 1.42
N GLN A 135 -12.43 3.35 2.23
CA GLN A 135 -12.02 2.09 2.86
C GLN A 135 -12.82 1.92 4.16
N ILE A 136 -13.42 0.75 4.33
CA ILE A 136 -14.18 0.38 5.54
C ILE A 136 -13.48 -0.85 6.12
N GLU A 137 -13.25 -0.82 7.43
CA GLU A 137 -12.61 -1.92 8.15
C GLU A 137 -13.67 -2.83 8.76
N HIS A 138 -13.46 -4.13 8.64
CA HIS A 138 -14.27 -5.17 9.24
C HIS A 138 -13.35 -6.21 9.88
N ILE A 139 -13.76 -6.73 11.03
CA ILE A 139 -13.01 -7.74 11.78
C ILE A 139 -13.67 -9.09 11.53
N GLU A 140 -12.90 -10.04 10.99
CA GLU A 140 -13.32 -11.43 10.82
C GLU A 140 -12.55 -12.33 11.80
N GLU A 141 -13.27 -13.18 12.52
CA GLU A 141 -12.67 -14.18 13.42
C GLU A 141 -12.40 -15.48 12.67
N ILE A 142 -11.15 -15.96 12.70
CA ILE A 142 -10.73 -17.20 12.04
C ILE A 142 -10.20 -18.16 13.10
N THR A 143 -10.83 -19.34 13.21
CA THR A 143 -10.37 -20.42 14.11
C THR A 143 -9.71 -21.54 13.30
N LYS A 144 -8.47 -21.90 13.66
CA LYS A 144 -7.74 -23.03 13.04
C LYS A 144 -7.12 -23.93 14.10
N LYS A 145 -7.21 -25.26 13.91
CA LYS A 145 -6.51 -26.24 14.74
C LYS A 145 -5.05 -26.34 14.30
N LEU A 146 -4.13 -26.22 15.25
CA LEU A 146 -2.69 -26.38 15.04
C LEU A 146 -2.19 -27.62 15.79
N LYS A 147 -1.24 -28.33 15.19
CA LYS A 147 -0.62 -29.51 15.79
C LYS A 147 0.74 -29.20 16.39
N LYS A 148 1.08 -29.92 17.46
CA LYS A 148 2.37 -29.88 18.12
C LYS A 148 2.82 -31.29 18.46
N GLU A 149 4.04 -31.63 18.08
CA GLU A 149 4.67 -32.88 18.48
C GLU A 149 5.21 -32.76 19.91
N VAL A 150 4.91 -33.75 20.75
CA VAL A 150 5.35 -33.84 22.14
C VAL A 150 6.12 -35.16 22.29
N PRO A 151 7.29 -35.17 22.92
CA PRO A 151 8.06 -36.40 23.05
C PRO A 151 7.38 -37.32 24.08
N SER A 152 7.26 -38.60 23.76
CA SER A 152 6.81 -39.63 24.71
C SER A 152 7.84 -40.75 24.76
N VAL A 153 8.23 -41.15 25.96
CA VAL A 153 9.25 -42.18 26.20
C VAL A 153 8.57 -43.37 26.88
N GLU A 154 8.57 -44.53 26.23
CA GLU A 154 8.11 -45.79 26.81
C GLU A 154 9.31 -46.73 26.96
N VAL A 155 9.58 -47.19 28.18
CA VAL A 155 10.67 -48.13 28.50
C VAL A 155 10.06 -49.49 28.82
N LYS A 156 10.54 -50.56 28.17
CA LYS A 156 10.14 -51.95 28.43
C LYS A 156 11.33 -52.74 29.00
N GLY A 157 11.16 -53.29 30.20
CA GLY A 157 12.21 -53.97 30.98
C GLY A 157 12.45 -53.30 32.34
N ASP A 158 13.27 -53.90 33.20
CA ASP A 158 13.64 -53.31 34.51
C ASP A 158 14.81 -52.34 34.31
N VAL A 159 14.50 -51.06 34.13
CA VAL A 159 15.47 -49.99 33.86
C VAL A 159 15.13 -48.79 34.74
N ASP A 160 16.12 -48.31 35.50
CA ASP A 160 15.99 -47.16 36.39
C ASP A 160 16.09 -45.85 35.58
N VAL A 161 14.95 -45.17 35.39
CA VAL A 161 14.86 -43.90 34.65
C VAL A 161 14.72 -42.76 35.65
N THR A 162 15.72 -41.88 35.70
CA THR A 162 15.69 -40.66 36.51
C THR A 162 15.18 -39.49 35.64
N GLU A 163 13.94 -39.08 35.87
CA GLU A 163 13.33 -37.88 35.27
C GLU A 163 13.83 -36.63 36.02
N GLU A 164 14.82 -35.91 35.49
CA GLU A 164 15.14 -34.57 35.99
C GLU A 164 14.19 -33.55 35.36
N THR A 165 13.16 -33.18 36.11
CA THR A 165 12.23 -32.10 35.74
C THR A 165 12.92 -30.75 35.91
N LYS A 166 12.85 -29.88 34.91
CA LYS A 166 13.31 -28.49 34.96
C LYS A 166 12.14 -27.53 34.83
#